data_AF-A0A970GR46-F1
#
_entry.id   AF-A0A970GR46-F1
#
_cell.length_a   1.000
_cell.length_b   1.000
_cell.length_c   1.000
_cell.angle_alpha   90.00
_cell.angle_beta   90.00
_cell.angle_gamma   90.00
#
_symmetry.space_group_name_H-M   'P 1'
#
loop_
_entity.id
_entity.type
_entity.pdbx_description
1 polymer ?
#
loop_
_entity_poly.entity_id
_entity_poly.type
_entity_poly.pdbx_seq_one_letter_code
_entity_poly.pdbx_strand_id
1 'polypeptide(L)'
;IWAKPVVMIMVRKSRYTYELLERSSEFTISFPAENKLKQELAFCGTKTGRELDKFKECRLTPLPGRKLDTPIIGEAELHYECKVIYKQELDNTVLTSEIDKVWYSDKDYHTMYFGEILCSYLTDSKE
;
A
#
# COMPACT_ATOMS: atom_id res chain seq x y z
N ILE A 1 7.79 17.01 3.66
CA ILE A 1 8.17 16.26 2.42
C ILE A 1 9.61 16.55 2.02
N TRP A 2 10.07 17.80 2.08
CA TRP A 2 11.38 18.21 1.53
C TRP A 2 12.59 17.54 2.16
N ALA A 3 13.64 17.34 1.34
CA ALA A 3 14.92 16.73 1.71
C ALA A 3 14.82 15.34 2.37
N LYS A 4 13.72 14.63 2.14
CA LYS A 4 13.48 13.26 2.61
C LYS A 4 13.19 12.35 1.42
N PRO A 5 13.59 11.07 1.46
CA PRO A 5 13.12 10.09 0.50
C PRO A 5 11.63 9.82 0.77
N VAL A 6 10.77 10.13 -0.19
CA VAL A 6 9.31 10.04 -0.02
C VAL A 6 8.71 9.24 -1.17
N VAL A 7 7.79 8.33 -0.82
CA VAL A 7 6.90 7.67 -1.76
C VAL A 7 5.48 8.20 -1.58
N MET A 8 4.75 8.32 -2.68
CA MET A 8 3.32 8.65 -2.67
C MET A 8 2.52 7.40 -3.03
N ILE A 9 1.55 7.03 -2.19
CA ILE A 9 0.57 5.99 -2.48
C ILE A 9 -0.83 6.60 -2.52
N MET A 10 -1.69 6.08 -3.39
CA MET A 10 -3.08 6.52 -3.53
C MET A 10 -3.99 5.39 -3.09
N VAL A 11 -4.81 5.64 -2.07
CA VAL A 11 -5.68 4.63 -1.47
C VAL A 11 -7.10 5.17 -1.40
N ARG A 12 -8.07 4.45 -1.98
CA ARG A 12 -9.49 4.80 -1.87
C ARG A 12 -10.01 4.54 -0.46
N LYS A 13 -10.99 5.33 -0.02
CA LYS A 13 -11.60 5.22 1.32
C LYS A 13 -12.27 3.87 1.54
N SER A 14 -12.80 3.24 0.49
CA SER A 14 -13.39 1.89 0.56
C SER A 14 -12.37 0.78 0.90
N ARG A 15 -11.09 0.97 0.60
CA ARG A 15 -10.06 -0.07 0.78
C ARG A 15 -9.77 -0.28 2.25
N TYR A 16 -9.67 -1.54 2.68
CA TYR A 16 -9.28 -1.85 4.06
C TYR A 16 -7.94 -1.23 4.47
N THR A 17 -7.00 -1.13 3.52
CA THR A 17 -5.71 -0.46 3.70
C THR A 17 -5.86 0.99 4.15
N TYR A 18 -6.93 1.71 3.75
CA TYR A 18 -7.20 3.06 4.23
C TYR A 18 -7.34 3.08 5.75
N GLU A 19 -8.18 2.20 6.32
CA GLU A 19 -8.36 2.11 7.77
C GLU A 19 -7.11 1.69 8.51
N LEU A 20 -6.31 0.79 7.93
CA LEU A 20 -5.03 0.40 8.50
C LEU A 20 -4.08 1.61 8.55
N LEU A 21 -3.96 2.37 7.46
CA LEU A 21 -3.14 3.59 7.39
C LEU A 21 -3.61 4.67 8.37
N GLU A 22 -4.92 4.86 8.50
CA GLU A 22 -5.49 5.82 9.47
C GLU A 22 -5.16 5.44 10.92
N ARG A 23 -5.00 4.15 11.21
CA ARG A 23 -4.67 3.65 12.56
C ARG A 23 -3.18 3.59 12.86
N SER A 24 -2.37 3.11 11.91
CA SER A 24 -0.93 2.89 12.13
C SER A 24 -0.07 4.09 11.76
N SER A 25 -0.49 4.89 10.77
CA SER A 25 0.36 5.90 10.10
C SER A 25 1.68 5.32 9.54
N GLU A 26 1.71 4.01 9.29
CA GLU A 26 2.88 3.24 8.89
C GLU A 26 2.47 2.18 7.86
N PHE A 27 3.35 1.94 6.89
CA PHE A 27 3.15 0.91 5.88
C PHE A 27 4.47 0.42 5.32
N THR A 28 4.45 -0.79 4.76
CA THR A 28 5.57 -1.32 3.98
C THR A 28 5.19 -1.45 2.52
N ILE A 29 6.14 -1.23 1.62
CA ILE A 29 6.01 -1.62 0.21
C ILE A 29 6.98 -2.77 -0.04
N SER A 30 6.47 -3.90 -0.52
CA SER A 30 7.28 -5.07 -0.86
C SER A 30 7.20 -5.31 -2.36
N PHE A 31 8.36 -5.33 -3.03
CA PHE A 31 8.49 -5.48 -4.47
C PHE A 31 9.01 -6.90 -4.77
N PRO A 32 8.17 -7.76 -5.35
CA PRO A 32 8.63 -9.06 -5.84
C PRO A 32 9.49 -8.89 -7.11
N ALA A 33 10.39 -9.84 -7.34
CA ALA A 33 11.14 -9.95 -8.57
C ALA A 33 10.22 -10.14 -9.77
N GLU A 34 10.76 -9.86 -10.95
CA GLU A 34 10.00 -9.92 -12.18
C GLU A 34 9.33 -11.29 -12.36
N ASN A 35 8.05 -11.25 -12.71
CA ASN A 35 7.20 -12.42 -12.92
C ASN A 35 6.87 -13.28 -11.70
N LYS A 36 7.29 -12.91 -10.48
CA LYS A 36 6.84 -13.54 -9.23
C LYS A 36 5.55 -12.88 -8.70
N LEU A 37 4.83 -13.62 -7.85
CA LEU A 37 3.63 -13.20 -7.12
C LEU A 37 2.49 -12.60 -7.97
N LYS A 38 2.41 -12.90 -9.28
CA LYS A 38 1.39 -12.29 -10.16
C LYS A 38 -0.04 -12.60 -9.71
N GLN A 39 -0.29 -13.83 -9.26
CA GLN A 39 -1.63 -14.28 -8.86
C GLN A 39 -2.02 -13.65 -7.52
N GLU A 40 -1.07 -13.58 -6.59
CA GLU A 40 -1.20 -13.03 -5.26
C GLU A 40 -1.43 -11.52 -5.32
N LEU A 41 -0.71 -10.81 -6.19
CA LEU A 41 -0.93 -9.39 -6.46
C LEU A 41 -2.34 -9.13 -7.02
N ALA A 42 -2.78 -9.93 -8.00
CA ALA A 42 -4.13 -9.83 -8.56
C ALA A 42 -5.22 -10.12 -7.49
N PHE A 43 -5.01 -11.14 -6.66
CA PHE A 43 -5.91 -11.47 -5.57
C PHE A 43 -5.97 -10.36 -4.51
N CYS A 44 -4.82 -9.89 -4.04
CA CYS A 44 -4.72 -8.84 -3.03
C CYS A 44 -5.29 -7.51 -3.53
N GLY A 45 -5.25 -7.25 -4.84
CA GLY A 45 -5.83 -6.06 -5.48
C GLY A 45 -7.36 -6.11 -5.61
N THR A 46 -7.98 -7.29 -5.61
CA THR A 46 -9.43 -7.47 -5.88
C THR A 46 -10.23 -7.87 -4.66
N LYS A 47 -9.63 -8.56 -3.68
CA LYS A 47 -10.29 -9.02 -2.46
C LYS A 47 -10.08 -8.03 -1.31
N THR A 48 -11.08 -7.88 -0.43
CA THR A 48 -10.97 -7.01 0.76
C THR A 48 -10.39 -7.76 1.94
N GLY A 49 -9.49 -7.14 2.71
CA GLY A 49 -8.92 -7.76 3.93
C GLY A 49 -9.82 -7.63 5.17
N ARG A 50 -11.02 -7.04 5.03
CA ARG A 50 -12.00 -6.90 6.12
C ARG A 50 -12.58 -8.25 6.56
N GLU A 51 -12.75 -9.15 5.59
CA GLU A 51 -13.49 -10.41 5.76
C GLU A 51 -12.59 -11.64 5.64
N LEU A 52 -11.36 -11.48 5.15
CA LEU A 52 -10.43 -12.57 4.90
C LEU A 52 -8.99 -12.20 5.24
N ASP A 53 -8.25 -13.21 5.65
CA ASP A 53 -6.82 -13.13 5.92
C ASP A 53 -6.04 -13.38 4.63
N LYS A 54 -5.61 -12.30 3.97
CA LYS A 54 -4.88 -12.38 2.69
C LYS A 54 -3.56 -13.13 2.79
N PHE A 55 -2.91 -13.10 3.96
CA PHE A 55 -1.66 -13.84 4.14
C PHE A 55 -1.91 -15.34 4.03
N LYS A 56 -2.97 -15.83 4.67
CA LYS A 56 -3.36 -17.25 4.59
C LYS A 56 -3.83 -17.64 3.18
N GLU A 57 -4.71 -16.85 2.59
CA GLU A 57 -5.29 -17.16 1.26
C GLU A 57 -4.23 -17.19 0.15
N CYS A 58 -3.26 -16.27 0.20
CA CYS A 58 -2.17 -16.20 -0.77
C CYS A 58 -0.91 -16.95 -0.34
N ARG A 59 -0.91 -17.62 0.81
CA ARG A 59 0.28 -18.27 1.41
C ARG A 59 1.48 -17.32 1.50
N LEU A 60 1.24 -16.05 1.79
CA LEU A 60 2.28 -15.05 1.99
C LEU A 60 2.78 -15.12 3.42
N THR A 61 4.09 -15.04 3.60
CA THR A 61 4.74 -15.09 4.92
C THR A 61 4.96 -13.67 5.42
N PRO A 62 4.25 -13.22 6.48
CA PRO A 62 4.60 -11.95 7.12
C PRO A 62 5.93 -12.10 7.84
N LEU A 63 6.90 -11.25 7.51
CA LEU A 63 8.17 -11.15 8.24
C LEU A 63 8.23 -9.82 9.00
N PRO A 64 8.93 -9.77 10.16
CA PRO A 64 9.09 -8.53 10.90
C PRO A 64 9.86 -7.48 10.07
N GLY A 65 9.43 -6.22 10.17
CA GLY A 65 10.19 -5.08 9.68
C GLY A 65 11.47 -4.85 10.48
N ARG A 66 12.40 -4.08 9.93
CA ARG A 66 13.64 -3.64 10.59
C ARG A 66 13.45 -2.35 11.40
N LYS A 67 12.48 -1.50 11.05
CA LYS A 67 12.26 -0.19 11.68
C LYS A 67 10.84 0.01 12.20
N LEU A 68 9.86 -0.66 11.62
CA LEU A 68 8.44 -0.53 11.93
C LEU A 68 7.85 -1.87 12.36
N ASP A 69 6.75 -1.83 13.10
CA ASP A 69 5.99 -3.02 13.51
C ASP A 69 5.17 -3.61 12.36
N THR A 70 4.99 -2.85 11.27
CA THR A 70 4.26 -3.32 10.09
C THR A 70 5.07 -4.40 9.36
N PRO A 71 4.49 -5.60 9.09
CA PRO A 71 5.23 -6.70 8.48
C PRO A 71 5.52 -6.47 7.00
N ILE A 72 6.63 -7.02 6.53
CA ILE A 72 6.97 -7.15 5.10
C ILE A 72 6.47 -8.49 4.53
N ILE A 73 6.44 -8.62 3.21
CA ILE A 73 6.08 -9.87 2.50
C ILE A 73 7.34 -10.70 2.24
N GLY A 74 7.49 -11.87 2.86
CA GLY A 74 8.72 -12.68 2.79
C GLY A 74 9.05 -13.27 1.41
N GLU A 75 8.07 -13.34 0.52
CA GLU A 75 8.23 -13.83 -0.85
C GLU A 75 8.68 -12.72 -1.83
N ALA A 76 8.84 -11.49 -1.36
CA ALA A 76 9.38 -10.36 -2.12
C ALA A 76 10.83 -10.07 -1.74
N GLU A 77 11.55 -9.37 -2.63
CA GLU A 77 13.00 -9.19 -2.52
C GLU A 77 13.38 -7.78 -2.06
N LEU A 78 12.64 -6.74 -2.44
CA LEU A 78 12.93 -5.36 -2.06
C LEU A 78 11.82 -4.80 -1.17
N HIS A 79 12.20 -4.14 -0.08
CA HIS A 79 11.25 -3.60 0.88
C HIS A 79 11.55 -2.16 1.22
N TYR A 80 10.50 -1.34 1.25
CA TYR A 80 10.50 -0.01 1.85
C TYR A 80 9.64 -0.04 3.10
N GLU A 81 10.17 0.49 4.20
CA GLU A 81 9.39 0.77 5.40
C GLU A 81 9.13 2.27 5.48
N CYS A 82 7.85 2.63 5.52
CA CYS A 82 7.41 4.01 5.32
C CYS A 82 6.56 4.50 6.50
N LYS A 83 6.85 5.71 6.95
CA LYS A 83 6.01 6.44 7.90
C LYS A 83 5.29 7.57 7.21
N VAL A 84 3.97 7.66 7.37
CA VAL A 84 3.17 8.75 6.78
C VAL A 84 3.60 10.06 7.41
N ILE A 85 4.05 11.01 6.59
CA ILE A 85 4.45 12.36 6.99
C ILE A 85 3.49 13.44 6.49
N TYR A 86 2.65 13.10 5.50
CA TYR A 86 1.63 13.98 4.96
C TYR A 86 0.57 13.13 4.26
N LYS A 87 -0.68 13.58 4.29
CA LYS A 87 -1.76 13.01 3.48
C LYS A 87 -2.69 14.09 2.98
N GLN A 88 -3.27 13.87 1.81
CA GLN A 88 -4.20 14.79 1.17
C GLN A 88 -5.34 14.00 0.55
N GLU A 89 -6.57 14.32 0.91
CA GLU A 89 -7.73 13.82 0.18
C GLU A 89 -7.77 14.46 -1.20
N LEU A 90 -8.13 13.69 -2.22
CA LEU A 90 -8.32 14.21 -3.55
C LEU A 90 -9.42 15.29 -3.52
N ASP A 91 -9.08 16.49 -4.00
CA ASP A 91 -10.03 17.57 -4.17
C ASP A 91 -10.83 17.36 -5.46
N ASN A 92 -12.10 17.01 -5.31
CA ASN A 92 -12.97 16.74 -6.44
C ASN A 92 -13.46 18.01 -7.15
N THR A 93 -13.28 19.20 -6.55
CA THR A 93 -13.70 20.48 -7.16
C THR A 93 -12.79 20.89 -8.32
N VAL A 94 -11.56 20.37 -8.35
CA VAL A 94 -10.57 20.64 -9.40
C VAL A 94 -10.47 19.50 -10.43
N LEU A 95 -11.26 18.42 -10.28
CA LEU A 95 -11.31 17.34 -11.27
C LEU A 95 -12.09 17.77 -12.52
N THR A 96 -11.67 17.23 -13.67
CA THR A 96 -12.51 17.30 -14.87
C THR A 96 -13.77 16.46 -14.67
N SER A 97 -14.90 16.95 -15.21
CA SER A 97 -16.18 16.24 -15.10
C SER A 97 -16.15 14.85 -15.76
N GLU A 98 -15.28 14.64 -16.75
CA GLU A 98 -15.06 13.33 -17.37
C GLU A 98 -14.45 12.33 -16.38
N ILE A 99 -13.36 12.71 -15.69
CA ILE A 99 -12.69 11.84 -14.72
C ILE A 99 -13.61 11.52 -13.55
N ASP A 100 -14.31 12.54 -13.02
CA ASP A 100 -15.25 12.36 -11.90
C ASP A 100 -16.37 11.37 -12.27
N LYS A 101 -16.93 11.48 -13.47
CA LYS A 101 -18.02 10.59 -13.92
C LYS A 101 -17.56 9.17 -14.21
N VAL A 102 -16.40 8.99 -14.85
CA VAL A 102 -15.94 7.66 -15.29
C VAL A 102 -15.34 6.87 -14.12
N TRP A 103 -14.57 7.52 -13.24
CA TRP A 103 -13.78 6.81 -12.23
C TRP A 103 -14.27 6.98 -10.79
N TYR A 104 -15.13 7.97 -10.52
CA TYR A 104 -15.60 8.33 -9.17
C TYR A 104 -17.13 8.57 -9.13
N SER A 105 -17.89 7.82 -9.93
CA SER A 105 -19.36 7.90 -9.92
C SER A 105 -19.97 7.53 -8.56
N ASP A 106 -19.29 6.67 -7.80
CA ASP A 106 -19.61 6.25 -6.44
C ASP A 106 -19.07 7.20 -5.35
N LYS A 107 -18.37 8.27 -5.74
CA LYS A 107 -17.71 9.24 -4.83
C LYS A 107 -16.66 8.60 -3.91
N ASP A 108 -16.11 7.44 -4.25
CA ASP A 108 -15.02 6.77 -3.54
C ASP A 108 -13.64 7.33 -3.97
N TYR A 109 -13.39 8.58 -3.58
CA TYR A 109 -12.16 9.29 -3.94
C TYR A 109 -10.92 8.75 -3.22
N HIS A 110 -9.77 8.90 -3.86
CA HIS A 110 -8.49 8.53 -3.25
C HIS A 110 -8.05 9.55 -2.18
N THR A 111 -7.34 9.04 -1.19
CA THR A 111 -6.43 9.82 -0.35
C THR A 111 -5.00 9.52 -0.78
N MET A 112 -4.22 10.56 -1.02
CA MET A 112 -2.79 10.49 -1.32
C MET A 112 -2.03 10.51 0.00
N TYR A 113 -1.29 9.45 0.29
CA TYR A 113 -0.40 9.36 1.45
C TYR A 113 1.04 9.51 0.99
N PHE A 114 1.78 10.36 1.68
CA PHE A 114 3.20 10.60 1.47
C PHE A 114 3.95 9.96 2.62
N GLY A 115 4.62 8.86 2.34
CA GLY A 115 5.43 8.11 3.30
C GLY A 115 6.90 8.46 3.17
N GLU A 116 7.53 8.91 4.26
CA GLU A 116 8.99 8.95 4.35
C GLU A 116 9.52 7.52 4.41
N ILE A 117 10.44 7.18 3.51
CA ILE A 117 11.11 5.88 3.49
C ILE A 117 12.19 5.90 4.58
N LEU A 118 11.95 5.18 5.68
CA LEU A 118 12.86 5.11 6.82
C LEU A 118 14.03 4.16 6.56
N CYS A 119 13.78 3.10 5.79
CA CYS A 119 14.80 2.18 5.30
C CYS A 119 14.36 1.52 4.01
N SER A 120 15.36 1.11 3.22
CA SER A 120 15.21 0.35 1.98
C SER A 120 16.26 -0.76 1.98
N TYR A 121 15.85 -1.99 1.73
CA TYR A 121 16.77 -3.13 1.76
C TYR A 121 16.26 -4.31 0.95
N LEU A 122 17.22 -5.17 0.57
CA LEU A 122 16.95 -6.46 -0.02
C LEU A 122 16.85 -7.57 1.04
N THR A 123 16.03 -8.57 0.76
CA THR A 123 16.00 -9.87 1.45
C THR A 123 16.05 -11.00 0.44
N ASP A 124 16.58 -12.15 0.86
CA ASP A 124 16.43 -13.38 0.09
C ASP A 124 14.94 -13.76 0.10
N SER A 125 14.34 -13.93 -1.08
CA SER A 125 12.95 -14.37 -1.16
C SER A 125 12.83 -15.80 -0.66
N LYS A 126 11.83 -16.05 0.19
CA LYS A 126 11.48 -17.42 0.56
C LYS A 126 10.83 -18.13 -0.65
N GLU A 127 11.21 -19.40 -0.85
CA GLU A 127 10.57 -20.31 -1.81
C GLU A 127 9.17 -20.74 -1.35
#